data_AF-A0A7X8HLJ6-F1
#
_entry.id   AF-A0A7X8HLJ6-F1
#
_cell.length_a   1.000
_cell.length_b   1.000
_cell.length_c   1.000
_cell.angle_alpha   90.00
_cell.angle_beta   90.00
_cell.angle_gamma   90.00
#
_symmetry.space_group_name_H-M   'P 1'
#
loop_
_entity.id
_entity.type
_entity.pdbx_description
1 polymer ?
#
loop_
_entity_poly.entity_id
_entity_poly.type
_entity_poly.pdbx_seq_one_letter_code
_entity_poly.pdbx_strand_id
1 'polypeptide(L)'
;MLLNYTLLLEANADQAQQGGGSLILSLLPMILIFGLMYLLMIRPQKKEEKKMKEQINAMRVGDSVVTIGGVVGKIMNIMDDEVTIATSVANTMMTFKKQAISSIVQTEENKKLAEKERAEAGEPEKKGFFSRFQKDKNNKESNSTDK
;
A
#
# COMPACT_ATOMS: atom_id res chain seq x y z
N MET A 1 -23.99 -24.76 -42.59
CA MET A 1 -23.08 -24.52 -41.45
C MET A 1 -22.67 -23.04 -41.37
N LEU A 2 -23.60 -22.07 -41.54
CA LEU A 2 -23.24 -20.64 -41.60
C LEU A 2 -24.34 -19.66 -41.11
N LEU A 3 -25.40 -20.11 -40.42
CA LEU A 3 -26.52 -19.21 -40.04
C LEU A 3 -26.60 -18.79 -38.56
N ASN A 4 -25.69 -19.25 -37.69
CA ASN A 4 -25.81 -19.02 -36.24
C ASN A 4 -24.75 -18.06 -35.64
N TYR A 5 -23.92 -17.41 -36.46
CA TYR A 5 -22.86 -16.51 -35.98
C TYR A 5 -23.21 -15.01 -36.06
N THR A 6 -24.23 -14.63 -36.84
CA THR A 6 -24.67 -13.23 -36.95
C THR A 6 -25.44 -12.77 -35.72
N LEU A 7 -26.18 -13.67 -35.06
CA LEU A 7 -26.99 -13.34 -33.88
C LEU A 7 -26.15 -13.16 -32.59
N LEU A 8 -24.91 -13.65 -32.58
CA LEU A 8 -23.94 -13.39 -31.51
C LEU A 8 -23.15 -12.08 -31.73
N LEU A 9 -23.19 -11.51 -32.93
CA LEU A 9 -22.54 -10.24 -33.25
C LEU A 9 -23.49 -9.04 -33.06
N GLU A 10 -24.80 -9.24 -33.23
CA GLU A 10 -25.83 -8.21 -33.04
C GLU A 10 -26.06 -7.82 -31.56
N ALA A 11 -25.62 -8.65 -30.60
CA ALA A 11 -25.66 -8.32 -29.18
C ALA A 11 -24.56 -7.33 -28.73
N ASN A 12 -23.65 -6.93 -29.64
CA ASN A 12 -22.56 -5.98 -29.33
C ASN A 12 -22.55 -4.73 -30.23
N ALA A 13 -23.54 -4.56 -31.12
CA ALA A 13 -23.53 -3.50 -32.14
C ALA A 13 -24.51 -2.34 -31.88
N ASP A 14 -25.35 -2.41 -30.84
CA ASP A 14 -26.32 -1.35 -30.47
C ASP A 14 -25.84 -0.45 -29.32
N GLN A 15 -24.58 -0.03 -29.37
CA GLN A 15 -24.00 0.95 -28.44
C GLN A 15 -23.17 2.01 -29.20
N ALA A 16 -23.64 2.49 -30.35
CA ALA A 16 -22.87 3.52 -31.07
C ALA A 16 -23.69 4.44 -32.00
N GLN A 17 -24.88 4.93 -31.63
CA GLN A 17 -25.44 6.10 -32.34
C GLN A 17 -26.54 6.85 -31.59
N GLN A 18 -26.27 8.04 -31.01
CA GLN A 18 -27.18 9.21 -31.03
C GLN A 18 -26.63 10.50 -30.38
N GLY A 19 -26.07 11.39 -31.22
CA GLY A 19 -25.97 12.87 -31.10
C GLY A 19 -25.67 13.54 -29.75
N GLY A 20 -24.58 14.31 -29.64
CA GLY A 20 -24.33 15.38 -28.65
C GLY A 20 -24.35 14.96 -27.17
N GLY A 21 -25.52 14.58 -26.64
CA GLY A 21 -25.67 13.75 -25.44
C GLY A 21 -25.08 12.35 -25.61
N SER A 22 -24.96 11.83 -26.85
CA SER A 22 -24.23 10.60 -27.18
C SER A 22 -22.82 10.57 -26.65
N LEU A 23 -22.10 11.70 -26.69
CA LEU A 23 -20.68 11.72 -26.38
C LEU A 23 -20.48 11.62 -24.87
N ILE A 24 -21.31 12.30 -24.08
CA ILE A 24 -21.30 12.14 -22.62
C ILE A 24 -21.77 10.74 -22.23
N LEU A 25 -22.85 10.21 -22.82
CA LEU A 25 -23.33 8.85 -22.55
C LEU A 25 -22.37 7.75 -23.06
N SER A 26 -21.62 7.98 -24.14
CA SER A 26 -20.64 7.04 -24.72
C SER A 26 -19.28 7.12 -24.02
N LEU A 27 -18.86 8.29 -23.53
CA LEU A 27 -17.68 8.43 -22.69
C LEU A 27 -17.94 8.00 -21.25
N LEU A 28 -19.20 7.96 -20.80
CA LEU A 28 -19.57 7.48 -19.46
C LEU A 28 -19.01 6.07 -19.16
N PRO A 29 -19.25 5.02 -19.98
CA PRO A 29 -18.66 3.71 -19.74
C PRO A 29 -17.12 3.72 -19.85
N MET A 30 -16.53 4.52 -20.75
CA MET A 30 -15.07 4.63 -20.89
C MET A 30 -14.43 5.24 -19.63
N ILE A 31 -14.98 6.35 -19.12
CA ILE A 31 -14.54 7.04 -17.91
C ILE A 31 -14.80 6.17 -16.68
N LEU A 32 -15.89 5.40 -16.66
CA LEU A 32 -16.22 4.51 -15.55
C LEU A 32 -15.22 3.35 -15.47
N ILE A 33 -14.82 2.76 -16.60
CA ILE A 33 -13.78 1.73 -16.66
C ILE A 33 -12.41 2.30 -16.28
N PHE A 34 -12.00 3.44 -16.86
CA PHE A 34 -10.74 4.10 -16.47
C PHE A 34 -10.75 4.53 -15.01
N GLY A 35 -11.89 5.00 -14.51
CA GLY A 35 -12.10 5.40 -13.12
C GLY A 35 -11.99 4.22 -12.17
N LEU A 36 -12.62 3.08 -12.49
CA LEU A 36 -12.48 1.85 -11.71
C LEU A 36 -11.04 1.33 -11.72
N MET A 37 -10.39 1.29 -12.89
CA MET A 37 -9.02 0.83 -13.03
C MET A 37 -8.03 1.72 -12.26
N TYR A 38 -8.20 3.05 -12.33
CA TYR A 38 -7.41 4.01 -11.57
C TYR A 38 -7.63 3.86 -10.06
N LEU A 39 -8.89 3.72 -9.63
CA LEU A 39 -9.26 3.58 -8.22
C LEU A 39 -8.72 2.27 -7.61
N LEU A 40 -8.73 1.19 -8.40
CA LEU A 40 -8.18 -0.10 -7.98
C LEU A 40 -6.65 -0.17 -8.05
N MET A 41 -5.97 0.61 -8.89
CA MET A 41 -4.50 0.56 -9.03
C MET A 41 -3.77 1.53 -8.08
N ILE A 42 -4.32 2.73 -7.82
CA ILE A 42 -3.67 3.72 -6.94
C ILE A 42 -3.72 3.34 -5.47
N ARG A 43 -4.77 2.64 -5.05
CA ARG A 43 -4.93 2.20 -3.67
C ARG A 43 -3.92 1.12 -3.25
N PRO A 44 -3.65 0.05 -4.04
CA PRO A 44 -2.65 -0.96 -3.70
C PRO A 44 -1.22 -0.42 -3.79
N GLN A 45 -0.87 0.34 -4.84
CA GLN A 45 0.51 0.83 -5.03
C GLN A 45 1.00 1.70 -3.88
N LYS A 46 0.18 2.69 -3.46
CA LYS A 46 0.53 3.55 -2.32
C LYS A 46 0.73 2.78 -1.01
N LYS A 47 0.08 1.62 -0.85
CA LYS A 47 0.23 0.78 0.35
C LYS A 47 1.54 0.00 0.30
N GLU A 48 1.94 -0.51 -0.86
CA GLU A 48 3.20 -1.22 -1.06
C GLU A 48 4.41 -0.28 -0.96
N GLU A 49 4.34 0.90 -1.58
CA GLU A 49 5.40 1.92 -1.46
C GLU A 49 5.61 2.37 0.00
N LYS A 50 4.52 2.57 0.75
CA LYS A 50 4.61 2.92 2.18
C LYS A 50 5.26 1.82 2.99
N LYS A 51 4.85 0.56 2.78
CA LYS A 51 5.45 -0.60 3.46
C LYS A 51 6.94 -0.73 3.13
N MET A 52 7.32 -0.55 1.87
CA MET A 52 8.72 -0.63 1.45
C MET A 52 9.55 0.48 2.08
N LYS A 53 9.04 1.73 2.11
CA LYS A 53 9.68 2.85 2.81
C LYS A 53 9.80 2.60 4.31
N GLU A 54 8.77 2.05 4.95
CA GLU A 54 8.80 1.68 6.37
C GLU A 54 9.83 0.59 6.66
N GLN A 55 9.94 -0.44 5.81
CA GLN A 55 10.96 -1.48 5.94
C GLN A 55 12.37 -0.91 5.80
N ILE A 56 12.60 -0.06 4.80
CA ILE A 56 13.89 0.62 4.58
C ILE A 56 14.22 1.53 5.78
N ASN A 57 13.25 2.26 6.32
CA ASN A 57 13.50 3.12 7.49
C ASN A 57 13.73 2.34 8.78
N ALA A 58 13.20 1.11 8.89
CA ALA A 58 13.37 0.24 10.05
C ALA A 58 14.67 -0.60 10.00
N MET A 59 15.54 -0.38 9.01
CA MET A 59 16.81 -1.10 8.90
C MET A 59 17.81 -0.63 9.96
N ARG A 60 18.56 -1.57 10.56
CA ARG A 60 19.59 -1.28 11.56
C ARG A 60 20.94 -1.79 11.10
N VAL A 61 22.00 -1.24 11.69
CA VAL A 61 23.36 -1.76 11.46
C VAL A 61 23.40 -3.22 11.90
N GLY A 62 23.99 -4.05 11.06
CA GLY A 62 24.08 -5.49 11.28
C GLY A 62 22.93 -6.32 10.71
N ASP A 63 21.89 -5.74 10.11
CA ASP A 63 20.88 -6.51 9.40
C ASP A 63 21.42 -7.04 8.06
N SER A 64 20.89 -8.19 7.63
CA SER A 64 21.15 -8.74 6.31
C SER A 64 20.19 -8.13 5.30
N VAL A 65 20.70 -7.77 4.13
CA VAL A 65 19.91 -7.12 3.08
C VAL A 65 20.13 -7.77 1.75
N VAL A 66 19.09 -7.69 0.92
CA VAL A 66 19.11 -8.08 -0.49
C VAL A 66 18.79 -6.85 -1.32
N THR A 67 19.68 -6.50 -2.22
CA THR A 67 19.48 -5.40 -3.16
C THR A 67 18.58 -5.84 -4.32
N ILE A 68 18.07 -4.88 -5.10
CA ILE A 68 17.23 -5.17 -6.29
C ILE A 68 17.97 -6.05 -7.31
N GLY A 69 19.30 -5.95 -7.38
CA GLY A 69 20.14 -6.78 -8.24
C GLY A 69 20.44 -8.19 -7.70
N GLY A 70 19.84 -8.58 -6.58
CA GLY A 70 20.07 -9.88 -5.94
C GLY A 70 21.37 -9.99 -5.14
N VAL A 71 22.05 -8.87 -4.87
CA VAL A 71 23.27 -8.86 -4.04
C VAL A 71 22.88 -8.99 -2.58
N VAL A 72 23.47 -9.97 -1.90
CA VAL A 72 23.25 -10.23 -0.47
C VAL A 72 24.45 -9.74 0.34
N GLY A 73 24.17 -9.00 1.41
CA GLY A 73 25.20 -8.48 2.29
C GLY A 73 24.69 -8.10 3.67
N LYS A 74 25.59 -7.63 4.52
CA LYS A 74 25.29 -7.12 5.87
C LYS A 74 25.49 -5.60 5.91
N ILE A 75 24.59 -4.88 6.57
CA ILE A 75 24.71 -3.43 6.73
C ILE A 75 25.84 -3.12 7.70
N MET A 76 26.80 -2.30 7.26
CA MET A 76 27.89 -1.80 8.10
C MET A 76 27.64 -0.37 8.56
N ASN A 77 27.07 0.46 7.70
CA ASN A 77 26.76 1.86 8.02
C ASN A 77 25.49 2.32 7.30
N ILE A 78 24.73 3.21 7.94
CA ILE A 78 23.50 3.80 7.42
C ILE A 78 23.66 5.33 7.47
N MET A 79 23.55 5.98 6.32
CA MET A 79 23.44 7.43 6.17
C MET A 79 22.00 7.78 5.74
N ASP A 80 21.69 9.06 5.55
CA ASP A 80 20.31 9.49 5.27
C ASP A 80 19.77 8.95 3.94
N ASP A 81 20.57 8.99 2.87
CA ASP A 81 20.18 8.54 1.52
C ASP A 81 20.93 7.28 1.05
N GLU A 82 21.99 6.92 1.77
CA GLU A 82 22.96 5.89 1.38
C GLU A 82 23.18 4.87 2.49
N VAL A 83 23.50 3.65 2.10
CA VAL A 83 23.78 2.51 2.99
C VAL A 83 25.02 1.79 2.48
N THR A 84 25.97 1.57 3.37
CA THR A 84 27.16 0.78 3.08
C THR A 84 26.91 -0.66 3.51
N ILE A 85 26.98 -1.58 2.54
CA ILE A 85 26.84 -3.02 2.78
C ILE A 85 28.18 -3.72 2.55
N ALA A 86 28.43 -4.76 3.35
CA ALA A 86 29.53 -5.70 3.14
C ALA A 86 29.00 -6.98 2.49
N THR A 87 29.57 -7.36 1.35
CA THR A 87 29.23 -8.60 0.64
C THR A 87 29.83 -9.82 1.37
N SER A 88 29.06 -10.92 1.46
CA SER A 88 29.45 -12.11 2.23
C SER A 88 30.71 -12.84 1.72
N VAL A 89 31.07 -12.67 0.44
CA VAL A 89 32.16 -13.46 -0.20
C VAL A 89 33.53 -12.81 -0.01
N ALA A 90 33.61 -11.48 -0.02
CA ALA A 90 34.87 -10.75 -0.08
C ALA A 90 34.98 -9.60 0.95
N ASN A 91 33.99 -9.44 1.84
CA ASN A 91 33.89 -8.29 2.76
C ASN A 91 34.07 -6.94 2.06
N THR A 92 33.81 -6.87 0.75
CA THR A 92 33.90 -5.65 -0.02
C THR A 92 32.78 -4.72 0.45
N MET A 93 33.17 -3.54 0.90
CA MET A 93 32.24 -2.48 1.28
C MET A 93 31.80 -1.75 0.02
N MET A 94 30.49 -1.74 -0.21
CA MET A 94 29.88 -1.05 -1.35
C MET A 94 28.76 -0.17 -0.83
N THR A 95 28.73 1.08 -1.31
CA THR A 95 27.70 2.04 -0.95
C THR A 95 26.58 2.01 -1.98
N PHE A 96 25.36 1.83 -1.52
CA PHE A 96 24.16 1.83 -2.33
C PHE A 96 23.19 2.89 -1.81
N LYS A 97 22.33 3.40 -2.70
CA LYS A 97 21.20 4.22 -2.26
C LYS A 97 20.20 3.35 -1.51
N LYS A 98 19.51 3.92 -0.51
CA LYS A 98 18.46 3.22 0.25
C LYS A 98 17.36 2.64 -0.65
N GLN A 99 17.00 3.35 -1.70
CA GLN A 99 16.03 2.91 -2.71
C GLN A 99 16.45 1.65 -3.50
N ALA A 100 17.72 1.25 -3.45
CA ALA A 100 18.23 0.05 -4.12
C ALA A 100 18.08 -1.22 -3.26
N ILE A 101 17.54 -1.11 -2.05
CA ILE A 101 17.28 -2.23 -1.15
C ILE A 101 15.89 -2.79 -1.44
N SER A 102 15.82 -4.09 -1.73
CA SER A 102 14.57 -4.80 -2.04
C SER A 102 13.95 -5.43 -0.80
N SER A 103 14.78 -6.06 0.03
CA SER A 103 14.32 -6.71 1.26
C SER A 103 15.38 -6.66 2.34
N ILE A 104 14.92 -6.56 3.59
CA ILE A 104 15.76 -6.56 4.79
C ILE A 104 15.35 -7.74 5.66
N VAL A 105 16.33 -8.53 6.05
CA VAL A 105 16.22 -9.61 7.04
C VAL A 105 16.84 -9.08 8.32
N GLN A 106 15.97 -8.68 9.25
CA GLN A 106 16.40 -8.20 10.56
C GLN A 106 16.97 -9.34 11.39
N THR A 107 18.09 -9.09 12.05
CA THR A 107 18.66 -10.05 13.00
C THR A 107 17.75 -10.15 14.24
N GLU A 108 17.68 -11.32 14.88
CA GLU A 108 16.86 -11.55 16.09
C GLU A 108 17.13 -10.53 17.21
N GLU A 109 18.35 -10.05 17.33
CA GLU A 109 18.73 -8.98 18.27
C GLU A 109 18.07 -7.64 17.91
N ASN A 110 18.12 -7.24 16.63
CA ASN A 110 17.51 -6.02 16.11
C ASN A 110 15.99 -6.05 16.15
N LYS A 111 15.39 -7.24 15.98
CA LYS A 111 13.94 -7.47 16.11
C LYS A 111 13.47 -7.26 17.55
N LYS A 112 14.21 -7.79 18.54
CA LYS A 112 13.93 -7.59 19.97
C LYS A 112 14.07 -6.13 20.38
N LEU A 113 15.08 -5.43 19.87
CA LEU A 113 15.26 -3.98 20.10
C LEU A 113 14.09 -3.17 19.52
N ALA A 114 13.62 -3.51 18.32
CA ALA A 114 12.46 -2.86 17.70
C ALA A 114 11.14 -3.15 18.46
N GLU A 115 10.96 -4.36 19.01
CA GLU A 115 9.80 -4.68 19.87
C GLU A 115 9.88 -3.98 21.23
N LYS A 116 11.07 -3.84 21.80
CA LYS A 116 11.29 -3.16 23.08
C LYS A 116 11.08 -1.65 22.96
N GLU A 117 11.59 -1.02 21.90
CA GLU A 117 11.33 0.39 21.58
C GLU A 117 9.84 0.66 21.30
N ARG A 118 9.12 -0.30 20.68
CA ARG A 118 7.67 -0.24 20.48
C ARG A 118 6.84 -0.49 21.74
N ALA A 119 7.38 -1.23 22.72
CA ALA A 119 6.74 -1.45 24.01
C ALA A 119 6.98 -0.28 24.99
N GLU A 120 8.10 0.44 24.85
CA GLU A 120 8.47 1.59 25.68
C GLU A 120 7.92 2.92 25.13
N ALA A 121 7.73 3.07 23.82
CA ALA A 121 6.95 4.16 23.22
C ALA A 121 5.45 3.86 23.35
N GLY A 122 4.85 4.29 24.47
CA GLY A 122 3.46 4.04 24.84
C GLY A 122 2.41 4.26 23.73
N GLU A 123 1.31 3.52 23.88
CA GLU A 123 0.07 3.60 23.09
C GLU A 123 -0.18 4.96 22.38
N PRO A 124 -0.25 5.01 21.04
CA PRO A 124 -0.96 6.10 20.40
C PRO A 124 -2.46 5.81 20.55
N GLU A 125 -3.08 6.60 21.42
CA GLU A 125 -4.51 6.70 21.67
C GLU A 125 -5.36 6.56 20.39
N LYS A 126 -5.87 5.37 20.10
CA LYS A 126 -7.08 5.19 19.27
C LYS A 126 -8.37 5.43 20.05
N LYS A 127 -8.30 6.13 21.19
CA LYS A 127 -9.44 6.42 22.08
C LYS A 127 -10.08 7.79 21.81
N GLY A 128 -9.45 8.69 21.06
CA GLY A 128 -9.99 10.05 20.81
C GLY A 128 -11.06 10.14 19.72
N PHE A 129 -11.00 9.29 18.69
CA PHE A 129 -11.93 9.37 17.54
C PHE A 129 -13.20 8.52 17.74
N PHE A 130 -13.07 7.36 18.38
CA PHE A 130 -14.18 6.39 18.54
C PHE A 130 -15.10 6.71 19.73
N SER A 131 -14.59 7.42 20.74
CA SER A 131 -15.37 7.80 21.94
C SER A 131 -16.33 8.98 21.70
N ARG A 132 -16.02 9.88 20.73
CA ARG A 132 -16.94 10.95 20.32
C ARG A 132 -18.12 10.44 19.50
N PHE A 133 -17.95 9.36 18.73
CA PHE A 133 -19.02 8.81 17.89
C PHE A 133 -20.07 7.99 18.64
N GLN A 134 -19.79 7.53 19.86
CA GLN A 134 -20.74 6.74 20.65
C GLN A 134 -21.61 7.57 21.61
N LYS A 135 -21.23 8.83 21.91
CA LYS A 135 -21.94 9.65 22.91
C LYS A 135 -23.28 10.23 22.40
N ASP A 136 -23.48 10.35 21.09
CA ASP A 136 -24.67 10.97 20.51
C ASP A 136 -25.89 10.05 20.36
N LYS A 137 -25.76 8.72 20.52
CA LYS A 137 -26.90 7.80 20.38
C LYS A 137 -27.64 7.44 21.67
N ASN A 138 -27.04 7.63 22.85
CA ASN A 138 -27.64 7.19 24.12
C ASN A 138 -28.47 8.24 24.86
N ASN A 139 -28.59 9.47 24.36
CA ASN A 139 -29.42 10.51 24.97
C ASN A 139 -30.67 10.82 24.12
N LYS A 140 -31.44 9.78 23.76
CA LYS A 140 -32.74 9.96 23.11
C LYS A 140 -33.84 8.99 23.54
N GLU A 141 -33.59 8.13 24.53
CA GLU A 141 -34.57 7.10 24.92
C GLU A 141 -35.04 7.14 26.39
N SER A 142 -34.66 8.16 27.19
CA SER A 142 -35.07 8.22 28.61
C SER A 142 -36.08 9.32 28.97
N ASN A 143 -36.87 9.83 28.04
CA ASN A 143 -37.89 10.84 28.38
C ASN A 143 -39.29 10.56 27.80
N SER A 144 -39.71 9.29 27.82
CA SER A 144 -41.09 8.91 27.54
C SER A 144 -41.61 7.81 28.46
N THR A 145 -41.40 7.93 29.78
CA THR A 145 -42.32 7.34 30.79
C THR A 145 -42.04 7.97 32.15
N ASP A 146 -42.76 9.03 32.50
CA ASP A 146 -43.64 9.11 33.69
C ASP A 146 -44.03 10.58 33.95
N LYS A 147 -45.34 10.80 34.06
CA LYS A 147 -46.12 12.06 34.20
C LYS A 147 -46.28 13.00 33.02
#